data_AF-A0A6P0CG00-F1
#
_entry.id   AF-A0A6P0CG00-F1
#
_cell.length_a   1.000
_cell.length_b   1.000
_cell.length_c   1.000
_cell.angle_alpha   90.00
_cell.angle_beta   90.00
_cell.angle_gamma   90.00
#
_symmetry.space_group_name_H-M   'P 1'
#
loop_
_entity.id
_entity.type
_entity.pdbx_description
1 polymer ?
#
loop_
_entity_poly.entity_id
_entity_poly.type
_entity_poly.pdbx_seq_one_letter_code
_entity_poly.pdbx_strand_id
1 'polypeptide(L)' 'MSQTARDPTADFSPLAGYFAFYATSMDACFVGEHQVVPQPGNFYGGWVTDNLRGQIKGAPGTEQW' A
#
# COMPACT_ATOMS: atom_id res chain seq x y z
N MET A 1 -3.62 3.00 -11.82
CA MET A 1 -4.45 1.84 -12.27
C MET A 1 -4.95 1.10 -11.04
N SER A 2 -6.24 0.77 -10.96
CA SER A 2 -6.81 -0.11 -9.93
C SER A 2 -7.25 -1.44 -10.55
N GLN A 3 -7.18 -2.51 -9.77
CA GLN A 3 -7.58 -3.86 -10.19
C GLN A 3 -8.48 -4.49 -9.12
N THR A 4 -9.38 -5.37 -9.52
CA THR A 4 -10.24 -6.13 -8.58
C THR A 4 -9.77 -7.57 -8.51
N ALA A 5 -9.72 -8.16 -7.30
CA ALA A 5 -9.47 -9.59 -7.12
C ALA A 5 -10.73 -10.38 -7.52
N ARG A 6 -10.77 -10.92 -8.74
CA ARG A 6 -11.98 -11.55 -9.31
C ARG A 6 -12.09 -13.06 -9.06
N ASP A 7 -10.97 -13.77 -9.05
CA ASP A 7 -10.91 -15.22 -8.83
C ASP A 7 -9.68 -15.58 -7.97
N PRO A 8 -9.68 -15.19 -6.67
CA PRO A 8 -8.58 -15.51 -5.76
C PRO A 8 -8.53 -17.02 -5.48
N THR A 9 -7.34 -17.54 -5.15
CA THR A 9 -7.22 -18.93 -4.66
C THR A 9 -7.96 -19.08 -3.32
N ALA A 10 -8.27 -20.33 -2.94
CA ALA A 10 -9.12 -20.64 -1.79
C ALA A 10 -8.78 -19.84 -0.52
N ASP A 11 -7.51 -19.76 -0.15
CA ASP A 11 -7.03 -19.05 1.04
C ASP A 11 -7.27 -17.52 1.00
N PHE A 12 -7.40 -16.94 -0.20
CA PHE A 12 -7.65 -15.51 -0.42
C PHE A 12 -9.09 -15.21 -0.84
N SER A 13 -10.00 -16.19 -0.77
CA SER A 13 -11.43 -16.02 -1.05
C SER A 13 -12.06 -14.79 -0.38
N PRO A 14 -11.70 -14.42 0.87
CA PRO A 14 -12.23 -13.20 1.50
C PRO A 14 -11.91 -11.89 0.77
N LEU A 15 -10.90 -11.86 -0.10
CA LEU A 15 -10.50 -10.68 -0.87
C LEU A 15 -11.28 -10.54 -2.19
N ALA A 16 -12.13 -11.50 -2.55
CA ALA A 16 -12.90 -11.44 -3.79
C ALA A 16 -13.76 -10.18 -3.85
N GLY A 17 -13.69 -9.46 -4.96
CA GLY A 17 -14.43 -8.21 -5.18
C GLY A 17 -13.77 -6.95 -4.60
N TYR A 18 -12.69 -7.07 -3.83
CA TYR A 18 -11.96 -5.90 -3.32
C TYR A 18 -11.05 -5.29 -4.39
N PHE A 19 -10.85 -3.98 -4.28
CA PHE A 19 -9.92 -3.23 -5.12
C PHE A 19 -8.51 -3.23 -4.55
N ALA A 20 -7.53 -3.38 -5.42
CA ALA A 20 -6.12 -3.12 -5.18
C ALA A 20 -5.67 -1.94 -6.04
N PHE A 21 -4.92 -1.03 -5.44
CA PHE A 21 -4.39 0.15 -6.11
C PHE A 21 -3.13 0.65 -5.42
N TYR A 22 -2.33 1.43 -6.15
CA TYR A 22 -1.19 2.15 -5.59
C TYR A 22 -1.65 3.49 -5.02
N ALA A 23 -1.22 3.82 -3.80
CA ALA A 23 -1.51 5.12 -3.20
C ALA A 23 -0.97 6.29 -4.05
N THR A 24 0.16 6.09 -4.75
CA THR A 24 0.73 7.06 -5.72
C THR A 24 -0.18 7.36 -6.92
N SER A 25 -1.20 6.52 -7.18
CA SER A 25 -2.17 6.73 -8.27
C SER A 25 -3.43 7.48 -7.85
N MET A 26 -3.52 7.92 -6.59
CA MET A 26 -4.71 8.56 -6.02
C MET A 26 -4.37 9.99 -5.59
N ASP A 27 -5.36 10.88 -5.62
CA ASP A 27 -5.20 12.26 -5.11
C ASP A 27 -4.99 12.27 -3.59
N ALA A 28 -5.72 11.41 -2.87
CA ALA A 28 -5.55 11.17 -1.44
C ALA A 28 -6.06 9.79 -1.02
N CYS A 29 -5.44 9.24 0.02
CA CYS A 29 -5.84 7.99 0.67
C CYS A 29 -5.77 8.19 2.19
N PHE A 30 -6.67 7.54 2.93
CA PHE A 30 -6.76 7.67 4.38
C PHE A 30 -7.00 6.31 5.05
N VAL A 31 -6.43 6.14 6.25
CA VAL A 31 -6.74 5.04 7.17
C VAL A 31 -7.35 5.64 8.42
N GLY A 32 -8.68 5.58 8.51
CA GLY A 32 -9.40 6.42 9.47
C GLY A 32 -9.12 7.90 9.19
N GLU A 33 -8.63 8.61 10.19
CA GLU A 33 -8.27 10.04 10.08
C GLU A 33 -6.84 10.28 9.56
N HIS A 34 -6.02 9.23 9.43
CA HIS A 34 -4.61 9.36 9.09
C HIS A 34 -4.41 9.38 7.58
N GLN A 35 -3.83 10.46 7.06
CA GLN A 35 -3.47 10.55 5.65
C GLN A 35 -2.31 9.62 5.31
N VAL A 36 -2.49 8.85 4.23
CA VAL A 36 -1.50 7.91 3.72
C VAL A 36 -0.40 8.68 2.96
N VAL A 37 0.86 8.42 3.32
CA VAL A 37 2.05 8.90 2.62
C VAL A 37 2.65 7.72 1.84
N PRO A 38 2.67 7.76 0.50
CA PRO A 38 3.26 6.68 -0.28
C PRO A 38 4.78 6.60 -0.06
N GLN A 39 5.32 5.38 -0.11
CA GLN A 39 6.76 5.17 -0.13
C GLN A 39 7.35 5.87 -1.38
N PRO A 40 8.52 6.53 -1.27
CA PRO A 40 9.15 7.16 -2.43
C PRO A 40 9.42 6.18 -3.57
N GLY A 41 9.20 6.66 -4.80
CA GLY A 41 9.34 5.87 -6.02
C GLY A 41 8.06 5.13 -6.41
N ASN A 42 8.09 4.45 -7.56
CA ASN A 42 6.91 3.78 -8.15
C ASN A 42 7.02 2.25 -8.17
N PHE A 43 8.10 1.68 -7.59
CA PHE A 43 8.35 0.25 -7.62
C PHE A 43 7.62 -0.49 -6.49
N TYR A 44 7.70 0.04 -5.26
CA TYR A 44 7.03 -0.53 -4.11
C TYR A 44 5.65 0.12 -3.94
N GLY A 45 4.61 -0.69 -3.77
CA GLY A 45 3.26 -0.22 -3.42
C GLY A 45 3.08 0.13 -1.94
N GLY A 46 4.19 0.27 -1.21
CA GLY A 46 4.19 0.56 0.21
C GLY A 46 3.74 2.00 0.50
N TRP A 47 3.25 2.19 1.72
CA TRP A 47 2.81 3.48 2.22
C TRP A 47 2.79 3.46 3.75
N VAL A 48 2.72 4.64 4.35
CA VAL A 48 2.74 4.82 5.82
C VAL A 48 1.73 5.87 6.26
N THR A 49 1.47 5.92 7.56
CA THR A 49 0.67 6.95 8.23
C THR A 49 1.47 7.53 9.40
N ASP A 50 1.12 8.74 9.84
CA ASP A 50 1.84 9.50 10.88
C ASP A 50 1.80 8.86 12.29
N ASN A 51 0.85 7.94 12.53
CA ASN A 51 0.75 7.15 13.75
C ASN A 51 1.69 5.94 13.78
N LEU A 52 2.37 5.61 12.67
CA LEU A 52 3.39 4.56 12.64
C LEU A 52 4.75 5.06 13.14
N ARG A 53 5.57 4.13 13.65
CA ARG A 53 6.94 4.38 14.14
C ARG A 53 7.88 3.32 13.58
N GLY A 54 9.09 3.71 13.19
CA GLY A 54 10.11 2.81 12.65
C GLY A 54 10.70 3.31 11.32
N GLN A 55 11.64 2.54 10.76
CA GLN A 55 12.21 2.80 9.44
C GLN A 55 11.37 2.14 8.35
N ILE A 56 11.16 2.86 7.25
CA ILE A 56 10.31 2.42 6.14
C ILE A 56 11.18 1.75 5.08
N LYS A 57 10.65 0.72 4.40
CA LYS A 57 11.30 0.13 3.22
C LYS A 57 11.69 1.21 2.23
N GLY A 58 12.88 1.11 1.66
CA GLY A 58 13.40 2.08 0.70
C GLY A 58 13.79 3.43 1.29
N ALA A 59 13.71 3.65 2.61
CA ALA A 59 14.42 4.76 3.25
C ALA A 59 15.94 4.50 3.24
N PRO A 60 16.79 5.54 3.29
CA PRO A 60 18.24 5.36 3.38
C PRO A 60 18.62 4.39 4.51
N GLY A 61 19.40 3.35 4.20
CA GLY A 61 19.81 2.31 5.14
C GLY A 61 18.90 1.07 5.17
N THR A 62 17.94 0.95 4.26
CA THR A 62 17.01 -0.20 4.15
C THR A 62 17.17 -0.96 2.83
N GLU A 63 18.35 -0.89 2.21
CA GLU A 63 18.62 -1.43 0.86
C GLU A 63 19.07 -2.90 0.85
N GLN A 64 19.23 -3.54 2.01
CA GLN A 64 19.80 -4.89 2.15
C GLN A 64 18.79 -5.92 2.70
N TRP A 65 17.55 -5.85 2.21
CA TRP A 65 16.48 -6.75 2.64
C TRP A 65 16.47 -8.05 1.85
#